data_AF-A0AAE7BWW5-F1
#
_entry.id   AF-A0AAE7BWW5-F1
#
_cell.length_a   1.000
_cell.length_b   1.000
_cell.length_c   1.000
_cell.angle_alpha   90.00
_cell.angle_beta   90.00
_cell.angle_gamma   90.00
#
_symmetry.space_group_name_H-M   'P 1'
#
loop_
_entity.id
_entity.type
_entity.pdbx_description
1 polymer ?
#
loop_
_entity_poly.entity_id
_entity_poly.type
_entity_poly.pdbx_seq_one_letter_code
_entity_poly.pdbx_strand_id
1 'polypeptide(L)'
;MNRLAFAILLGLNGVLITNYAVAETMTQEQFDQYIAEQTRVVNDSKAILDEPHTASDKPSISTERQVLCDRIQAYQNILKASQENSQLNMASMMAMVAQNYLDRQNQSMNSSGMTTSVFCKSRAEQPVEEDKAKPLI
;
A
#
# COMPACT_ATOMS: atom_id res chain seq x y z
N MET A 1 30.21 24.95 -65.96
CA MET A 1 28.82 25.12 -65.47
C MET A 1 28.12 23.78 -65.64
N ASN A 2 27.50 23.10 -64.68
CA ASN A 2 27.23 23.33 -63.27
C ASN A 2 26.87 21.96 -62.63
N ARG A 3 27.52 21.63 -61.50
CA ARG A 3 26.96 21.16 -60.21
C ARG A 3 26.13 19.86 -60.23
N LEU A 4 26.73 18.74 -59.80
CA LEU A 4 26.76 18.21 -58.42
C LEU A 4 25.42 17.62 -57.95
N ALA A 5 25.40 16.28 -57.93
CA ALA A 5 24.41 15.45 -57.26
C ALA A 5 24.36 15.74 -55.75
N PHE A 6 23.16 15.78 -55.19
CA PHE A 6 22.94 15.58 -53.76
C PHE A 6 21.78 14.61 -53.59
N ALA A 7 22.13 13.33 -53.46
CA ALA A 7 21.27 12.34 -52.86
C ALA A 7 21.13 12.70 -51.38
N ILE A 8 19.96 13.21 -50.99
CA ILE A 8 19.64 13.45 -49.59
C ILE A 8 19.21 12.11 -49.00
N LEU A 9 20.17 11.40 -48.43
CA LEU A 9 19.95 10.34 -47.44
C LEU A 9 19.39 10.99 -46.18
N LEU A 10 18.06 10.96 -46.01
CA LEU A 10 17.43 11.22 -44.71
C LEU A 10 17.70 10.00 -43.83
N GLY A 11 18.84 10.02 -43.12
CA GLY A 11 19.11 9.11 -42.03
C GLY A 11 18.12 9.37 -40.89
N LEU A 12 17.12 8.50 -40.76
CA LEU A 12 16.28 8.37 -39.57
C LEU A 12 17.15 7.94 -38.39
N ASN A 13 17.83 8.90 -37.75
CA ASN A 13 18.31 8.75 -36.38
C ASN A 13 17.15 9.09 -35.47
N GLY A 14 16.24 8.12 -35.29
CA GLY A 14 15.24 8.16 -34.23
C GLY A 14 15.96 8.05 -32.90
N VAL A 15 16.26 9.19 -32.28
CA VAL A 15 16.57 9.23 -30.85
C VAL A 15 15.29 8.81 -30.13
N LEU A 16 15.20 7.54 -29.78
CA LEU A 16 14.22 7.04 -28.82
C LEU A 16 14.57 7.69 -27.49
N ILE A 17 13.94 8.82 -27.18
CA ILE A 17 13.92 9.37 -25.83
C ILE A 17 13.01 8.44 -25.04
N THR A 18 13.59 7.37 -24.51
CA THR A 18 12.95 6.59 -23.46
C THR A 18 12.87 7.50 -22.25
N ASN A 19 11.69 8.08 -22.02
CA ASN A 19 11.31 8.63 -20.73
C ASN A 19 11.26 7.45 -19.74
N TYR A 20 12.42 7.06 -19.22
CA TYR A 20 12.49 6.32 -17.99
C TYR A 20 11.91 7.26 -16.94
N ALA A 21 10.65 7.05 -16.57
CA ALA A 21 10.13 7.57 -15.31
C ALA A 21 10.94 6.88 -14.21
N VAL A 22 12.09 7.48 -13.87
CA VAL A 22 12.82 7.14 -12.66
C VAL A 22 11.87 7.57 -11.55
N ALA A 23 11.22 6.59 -10.93
CA ALA A 23 10.50 6.84 -9.69
C ALA A 23 11.48 7.55 -8.76
N GLU A 24 11.16 8.79 -8.38
CA GLU A 24 12.03 9.58 -7.53
C GLU A 24 12.13 8.85 -6.19
N THR A 25 13.30 8.24 -5.96
CA THR A 25 13.55 7.48 -4.74
C THR A 25 13.72 8.45 -3.57
N MET A 26 13.27 8.04 -2.40
CA MET A 26 13.43 8.80 -1.17
C MET A 26 14.92 8.96 -0.85
N THR A 27 15.26 10.09 -0.23
CA THR A 27 16.51 10.21 0.54
C THR A 27 16.45 9.34 1.79
N GLN A 28 17.59 9.05 2.42
CA GLN A 28 17.63 8.30 3.68
C GLN A 28 16.77 8.96 4.77
N GLU A 29 16.85 10.28 4.92
CA GLU A 29 16.09 11.02 5.94
C GLU A 29 14.58 10.93 5.70
N GLN A 30 14.13 11.07 4.45
CA GLN A 30 12.71 10.93 4.10
C GLN A 30 12.21 9.50 4.35
N PHE A 31 13.03 8.50 4.02
CA PHE A 31 12.69 7.10 4.28
C PHE A 31 12.59 6.83 5.78
N ASP A 32 13.56 7.27 6.58
CA ASP A 32 13.57 7.08 8.03
C ASP A 32 12.36 7.76 8.68
N GLN A 33 12.02 8.98 8.26
CA GLN A 33 10.82 9.68 8.72
C GLN A 33 9.53 8.95 8.33
N TYR A 34 9.45 8.46 7.10
CA TYR A 34 8.29 7.70 6.63
C TYR A 34 8.10 6.40 7.41
N ILE A 35 9.17 5.63 7.61
CA ILE A 35 9.15 4.39 8.40
C ILE A 35 8.78 4.68 9.87
N ALA A 36 9.28 5.77 10.45
CA ALA A 36 8.92 6.17 11.81
C ALA A 36 7.42 6.46 11.93
N GLU A 37 6.82 7.15 10.97
CA GLU A 37 5.38 7.44 10.97
C GLU A 37 4.53 6.17 10.84
N GLN A 38 4.89 5.25 9.94
CA GLN A 38 4.18 3.98 9.83
C GLN A 38 4.36 3.12 11.10
N THR A 39 5.54 3.15 11.71
CA THR A 39 5.84 2.45 12.97
C THR A 39 5.01 3.02 14.12
N ARG A 40 4.72 4.32 14.12
CA ARG A 40 3.82 4.96 15.10
C ARG A 40 2.41 4.38 15.01
N VAL A 41 1.85 4.24 13.81
CA VAL A 41 0.53 3.60 13.61
C VAL A 41 0.52 2.18 14.18
N VAL A 42 1.58 1.40 13.91
CA VAL A 42 1.70 0.03 14.45
C VAL A 42 1.80 0.04 15.98
N ASN A 43 2.56 0.95 16.58
CA ASN A 43 2.70 1.02 18.03
C ASN A 43 1.42 1.48 18.72
N ASP A 44 0.76 2.50 18.20
CA ASP A 44 -0.48 3.04 18.73
C ASP A 44 -1.60 1.98 18.68
N SER A 45 -1.57 1.08 17.69
CA SER A 45 -2.53 -0.02 17.58
C SER A 45 -2.44 -1.06 18.70
N LYS A 46 -1.28 -1.21 19.36
CA LYS A 46 -1.05 -2.26 20.37
C LYS A 46 -1.95 -2.12 21.58
N ALA A 47 -2.12 -0.89 22.06
CA ALA A 47 -2.98 -0.60 23.21
C ALA A 47 -4.44 -1.01 22.96
N ILE A 48 -4.87 -1.08 21.71
CA ILE A 48 -6.24 -1.43 21.33
C ILE A 48 -6.35 -2.93 21.01
N LEU A 49 -5.39 -3.49 20.28
CA LEU A 49 -5.48 -4.84 19.71
C LEU A 49 -4.79 -5.92 20.53
N ASP A 50 -3.71 -5.58 21.22
CA ASP A 50 -2.76 -6.56 21.77
C ASP A 50 -2.83 -6.61 23.31
N GLU A 51 -3.09 -5.47 23.95
CA GLU A 51 -3.15 -5.37 25.42
C GLU A 51 -4.50 -5.89 25.99
N PRO A 52 -4.49 -6.46 27.21
CA PRO A 52 -5.71 -6.94 27.84
C PRO A 52 -6.60 -5.77 28.28
N HIS A 53 -7.90 -5.88 27.98
CA HIS A 53 -8.92 -4.93 28.40
C HIS A 53 -9.85 -5.53 29.46
N THR A 54 -10.27 -4.71 30.40
CA THR A 54 -11.43 -5.00 31.24
C THR A 54 -12.74 -4.81 30.44
N ALA A 55 -13.88 -5.19 31.01
CA ALA A 55 -15.17 -5.00 30.32
C ALA A 55 -15.52 -3.51 30.13
N SER A 56 -15.01 -2.61 30.97
CA SER A 56 -15.35 -1.18 30.97
C SER A 56 -14.52 -0.32 30.01
N ASP A 57 -13.33 -0.77 29.62
CA ASP A 57 -12.39 -0.08 28.73
C ASP A 57 -12.22 -0.79 27.38
N LYS A 58 -12.87 -1.96 27.19
CA LYS A 58 -12.81 -2.70 25.93
C LYS A 58 -13.28 -1.83 24.75
N PRO A 59 -12.43 -1.65 23.72
CA PRO A 59 -12.80 -0.93 22.51
C PRO A 59 -14.01 -1.58 21.81
N SER A 60 -14.78 -0.78 21.08
CA SER A 60 -15.85 -1.33 20.24
C SER A 60 -15.26 -2.22 19.14
N ILE A 61 -16.01 -3.23 18.69
CA ILE A 61 -15.59 -4.10 17.57
C ILE A 61 -15.27 -3.26 16.31
N SER A 62 -16.01 -2.18 16.07
CA SER A 62 -15.72 -1.25 14.97
C SER A 62 -14.39 -0.54 15.13
N THR A 63 -14.00 -0.18 16.35
CA THR A 63 -12.71 0.44 16.67
C THR A 63 -11.59 -0.56 16.47
N GLU A 64 -11.70 -1.77 17.03
CA GLU A 64 -10.72 -2.85 16.85
C GLU A 64 -10.52 -3.14 15.36
N ARG A 65 -11.61 -3.25 14.59
CA ARG A 65 -11.54 -3.47 13.14
C ARG A 65 -10.80 -2.34 12.43
N GLN A 66 -11.16 -1.08 12.69
CA GLN A 66 -10.52 0.06 12.02
C GLN A 66 -9.03 0.08 12.30
N VAL A 67 -8.64 -0.09 13.56
CA VAL A 67 -7.24 -0.05 14.00
C VAL A 67 -6.45 -1.23 13.43
N LEU A 68 -7.06 -2.42 13.30
CA LEU A 68 -6.43 -3.54 12.62
C LEU A 68 -6.18 -3.23 11.14
N CYS A 69 -7.14 -2.60 10.47
CA CYS A 69 -7.00 -2.21 9.07
C CYS A 69 -5.94 -1.11 8.87
N ASP A 70 -5.86 -0.14 9.78
CA ASP A 70 -4.80 0.88 9.77
C ASP A 70 -3.43 0.25 9.98
N ARG A 71 -3.30 -0.72 10.90
CA ARG A 71 -2.05 -1.47 11.12
C ARG A 71 -1.64 -2.26 9.89
N ILE A 72 -2.59 -2.94 9.23
CA ILE A 72 -2.32 -3.67 7.97
C ILE A 72 -1.85 -2.70 6.88
N GLN A 73 -2.51 -1.57 6.72
CA GLN A 73 -2.13 -0.55 5.74
C GLN A 73 -0.72 0.01 6.03
N ALA A 74 -0.38 0.25 7.30
CA ALA A 74 0.95 0.70 7.69
C ALA A 74 2.04 -0.29 7.27
N TYR A 75 1.81 -1.60 7.42
CA TYR A 75 2.75 -2.61 6.94
C TYR A 75 2.80 -2.70 5.40
N GLN A 76 1.69 -2.54 4.70
CA GLN A 76 1.69 -2.46 3.22
C GLN A 76 2.52 -1.26 2.73
N ASN A 77 2.37 -0.12 3.41
CA ASN A 77 3.12 1.11 3.16
C ASN A 77 4.62 0.91 3.41
N ILE A 78 5.00 0.31 4.55
CA ILE A 78 6.40 -0.03 4.85
C ILE A 78 6.99 -0.94 3.77
N LEU A 79 6.26 -2.01 3.39
CA LEU A 79 6.73 -2.96 2.38
C LEU A 79 6.98 -2.25 1.04
N LYS A 80 6.01 -1.46 0.57
CA LYS A 80 6.11 -0.71 -0.68
C LYS A 80 7.30 0.26 -0.67
N ALA A 81 7.37 1.13 0.33
CA ALA A 81 8.45 2.10 0.43
C ALA A 81 9.83 1.42 0.52
N SER A 82 9.92 0.29 1.23
CA SER A 82 11.16 -0.46 1.38
C SER A 82 11.60 -1.16 0.09
N GLN A 83 10.65 -1.64 -0.73
CA GLN A 83 10.94 -2.23 -2.04
C GLN A 83 11.36 -1.16 -3.06
N GLU A 84 10.65 -0.03 -3.09
CA GLU A 84 10.95 1.10 -3.98
C GLU A 84 12.29 1.78 -3.64
N ASN A 85 12.77 1.65 -2.39
CA ASN A 85 13.99 2.27 -1.90
C ASN A 85 15.01 1.26 -1.37
N SER A 86 15.09 0.08 -2.00
CA SER A 86 15.93 -1.04 -1.56
C SER A 86 17.43 -0.72 -1.39
N GLN A 87 17.92 0.37 -1.99
CA GLN A 87 19.27 0.90 -1.84
C GLN A 87 19.54 1.60 -0.50
N LEU A 88 18.49 2.00 0.23
CA LEU A 88 18.61 2.73 1.49
C LEU A 88 18.89 1.79 2.66
N ASN A 89 19.50 2.35 3.71
CA ASN A 89 19.74 1.61 4.93
C ASN A 89 18.43 1.09 5.52
N MET A 90 18.46 -0.11 6.07
CA MET A 90 17.31 -0.82 6.67
C MET A 90 16.15 -1.16 5.74
N ALA A 91 16.11 -0.68 4.49
CA ALA A 91 15.01 -0.93 3.57
C ALA A 91 14.76 -2.43 3.37
N SER A 92 15.79 -3.23 3.05
CA SER A 92 15.61 -4.68 2.89
C SER A 92 15.11 -5.37 4.18
N MET A 93 15.53 -4.90 5.35
CA MET A 93 15.05 -5.45 6.63
C MET A 93 13.59 -5.10 6.87
N MET A 94 13.20 -3.84 6.63
CA MET A 94 11.83 -3.38 6.79
C MET A 94 10.88 -4.06 5.81
N ALA A 95 11.32 -4.32 4.58
CA ALA A 95 10.58 -5.14 3.63
C ALA A 95 10.32 -6.56 4.18
N MET A 96 11.36 -7.21 4.73
CA MET A 96 11.23 -8.56 5.32
C MET A 96 10.24 -8.57 6.50
N VAL A 97 10.36 -7.62 7.42
CA VAL A 97 9.49 -7.52 8.60
C VAL A 97 8.03 -7.29 8.18
N ALA A 98 7.80 -6.35 7.27
CA ALA A 98 6.46 -6.04 6.79
C ALA A 98 5.84 -7.21 6.03
N GLN A 99 6.60 -7.86 5.14
CA GLN A 99 6.14 -9.03 4.42
C GLN A 99 5.73 -10.15 5.38
N ASN A 100 6.57 -10.46 6.38
CA ASN A 100 6.27 -11.51 7.34
C ASN A 100 4.96 -11.25 8.12
N TYR A 101 4.74 -10.01 8.56
CA TYR A 101 3.49 -9.65 9.21
C TYR A 101 2.28 -9.82 8.28
N LEU A 102 2.38 -9.31 7.05
CA LEU A 102 1.29 -9.37 6.08
C LEU A 102 0.94 -10.80 5.69
N ASP A 103 1.93 -11.67 5.54
CA ASP A 103 1.73 -13.10 5.26
C ASP A 103 0.95 -13.78 6.38
N ARG A 104 1.34 -13.51 7.64
CA ARG A 104 0.64 -14.04 8.82
C ARG A 104 -0.79 -13.53 8.91
N GLN A 105 -1.01 -12.24 8.66
CA GLN A 105 -2.37 -11.68 8.67
C GLN A 105 -3.24 -12.24 7.56
N ASN A 106 -2.71 -12.37 6.35
CA ASN A 106 -3.42 -12.99 5.23
C ASN A 106 -3.78 -14.44 5.54
N GLN A 107 -2.85 -15.20 6.13
CA GLN A 107 -3.13 -16.58 6.57
C GLN A 107 -4.25 -16.62 7.62
N SER A 108 -4.20 -15.74 8.62
CA SER A 108 -5.24 -15.65 9.67
C SER A 108 -6.61 -15.34 9.08
N MET A 109 -6.71 -14.34 8.20
CA MET A 109 -7.97 -13.97 7.54
C MET A 109 -8.51 -15.11 6.67
N ASN A 110 -7.65 -15.70 5.85
CA ASN A 110 -8.03 -16.79 4.95
C ASN A 110 -8.50 -18.03 5.72
N SER A 111 -7.87 -18.33 6.86
CA SER A 111 -8.31 -19.44 7.73
C SER A 111 -9.71 -19.23 8.30
N SER A 112 -10.17 -17.98 8.38
CA SER A 112 -11.52 -17.60 8.79
C SER A 112 -12.50 -17.45 7.61
N GLY A 113 -12.08 -17.79 6.38
CA GLY A 113 -12.90 -17.63 5.18
C GLY A 113 -13.08 -16.17 4.72
N MET A 114 -12.23 -15.25 5.18
CA MET A 114 -12.27 -13.83 4.81
C MET A 114 -10.98 -13.41 4.09
N THR A 115 -11.03 -12.28 3.40
CA THR A 115 -9.83 -11.61 2.88
C THR A 115 -9.65 -10.26 3.56
N THR A 116 -8.41 -9.76 3.59
CA THR A 116 -8.11 -8.40 4.08
C THR A 116 -8.95 -7.33 3.38
N SER A 117 -9.17 -7.45 2.06
CA SER A 117 -9.97 -6.49 1.29
C SER A 117 -11.44 -6.46 1.71
N VAL A 118 -12.03 -7.63 1.98
CA VAL A 118 -13.42 -7.72 2.46
C VAL A 118 -13.53 -7.24 3.90
N PHE A 119 -12.58 -7.64 4.75
CA PHE A 119 -12.57 -7.29 6.17
C PHE A 119 -12.40 -5.78 6.38
N CYS A 120 -11.51 -5.14 5.62
CA CYS A 120 -11.19 -3.72 5.73
C CYS A 120 -12.02 -2.79 4.84
N LYS A 121 -12.98 -3.33 4.08
CA LYS A 121 -13.86 -2.50 3.26
C LYS A 121 -14.71 -1.59 4.15
N SER A 122 -14.71 -0.29 3.87
CA SER A 122 -15.57 0.66 4.57
C SER A 122 -17.03 0.41 4.18
N ARG A 123 -17.97 0.57 5.12
CA ARG A 123 -19.42 0.42 4.83
C ARG A 123 -19.93 1.51 3.87
N ALA A 124 -19.16 2.59 3.66
CA ALA A 124 -19.44 3.67 2.71
C ALA A 124 -19.07 3.31 1.25
N GLU A 125 -18.29 2.24 1.01
CA GLU A 125 -17.92 1.75 -0.32
C GLU A 125 -18.79 0.57 -0.80
N GLN A 126 -19.88 0.26 -0.08
CA GLN A 126 -20.90 -0.66 -0.57
C GLN A 126 -21.84 0.12 -1.49
N PRO A 127 -22.03 -0.28 -2.77
CA PRO A 127 -23.16 0.21 -3.54
C PRO A 127 -24.42 -0.10 -2.72
N VAL A 128 -25.22 0.92 -2.46
CA VAL A 128 -26.59 0.71 -1.99
C VAL A 128 -27.27 -0.05 -3.11
N GLU A 129 -27.48 -1.36 -2.91
CA GLU A 129 -28.35 -2.12 -3.79
C GLU A 129 -29.75 -1.50 -3.61
N GLU A 130 -30.17 -0.76 -4.62
CA GLU A 130 -31.47 -0.11 -4.68
C GLU A 130 -32.52 -1.22 -4.64
N ASP A 131 -33.15 -1.38 -3.48
CA ASP A 131 -34.26 -2.29 -3.26
C ASP A 131 -35.35 -1.95 -4.27
N LYS A 132 -35.40 -2.73 -5.36
CA LYS A 132 -36.43 -2.58 -6.38
C LYS A 132 -37.77 -2.87 -5.70
N ALA A 133 -38.45 -1.79 -5.36
CA ALA A 133 -39.84 -1.78 -4.93
C ALA A 133 -40.64 -2.77 -5.76
N LYS A 134 -40.99 -3.89 -5.13
CA LYS A 134 -41.98 -4.83 -5.62
C LYS A 134 -43.32 -4.09 -5.65
N PRO A 135 -44.02 -3.99 -6.79
CA PRO A 135 -45.35 -3.42 -6.79
C PRO A 135 -46.27 -4.34 -5.99
N LEU A 136 -46.87 -3.81 -4.93
CA LEU A 136 -48.03 -4.39 -4.30
C LEU A 136 -49.23 -4.12 -5.22
N ILE A 137 -49.69 -5.21 -5.85
CA ILE A 137 -51.03 -5.52 -6.39
C ILE A 137 -51.72 -4.41 -7.20
#